data_AF-A0A4W5MVF7-F1
#
_entry.id   AF-A0A4W5MVF7-F1
#
_cell.length_a   1.000
_cell.length_b   1.000
_cell.length_c   1.000
_cell.angle_alpha   90.00
_cell.angle_beta   90.00
_cell.angle_gamma   90.00
#
_symmetry.space_group_name_H-M   'P 1'
#
loop_
_entity.id
_entity.type
_entity.pdbx_description
1 polymer ?
#
loop_
_entity_poly.entity_id
_entity_poly.type
_entity_poly.pdbx_seq_one_letter_code
_entity_poly.pdbx_strand_id
1 'polypeptide(L)'
;MAKTKELSKDTRNKIVDLHQVGKTESAIGKQLGLKKSTVGAIIRKWKTYKTTDNLPRSGAPRKISLRGVKMITRTVSKNPRTTRGDLVNDLQRAGTKVTKPTISNTLRRQGLKSCSASRVPLLKPVHVQARLKFSREHLDDPDEDWENVIWSDETKIELFGKNSTRRVWRTKNAELHPKNTIPTVKHGGGNIMLWGCFSAKGPGRLIRVKERMNGAMYREILSENLLPSARALKMKRGWVFQHDNDPKHTARATKEWLRKKHFKVLEWPSQSPDLNPIENLWRELKVRVAQRQPQNITALEEICMEEWAKIPATVCENLVKTYRKRLTSVIANKGYITKY
;
A
#
# COMPACT_ATOMS: atom_id res chain seq x y z
N MET A 1 -27.53 -32.84 27.04
CA MET A 1 -28.93 -32.51 26.65
C MET A 1 -29.00 -32.35 25.13
N ALA A 2 -29.81 -33.16 24.46
CA ALA A 2 -30.00 -33.08 23.01
C ALA A 2 -30.60 -31.72 22.61
N LYS A 3 -30.12 -31.13 21.50
CA LYS A 3 -30.62 -29.84 20.98
C LYS A 3 -32.08 -29.99 20.58
N THR A 4 -32.99 -29.27 21.25
CA THR A 4 -34.39 -29.19 20.84
C THR A 4 -34.49 -28.42 19.52
N LYS A 5 -35.11 -29.03 18.50
CA LYS A 5 -35.31 -28.42 17.18
C LYS A 5 -36.23 -27.21 17.30
N GLU A 6 -35.81 -26.06 16.79
CA GLU A 6 -36.64 -24.85 16.78
C GLU A 6 -37.81 -25.00 15.79
N LEU A 7 -38.95 -24.38 16.10
CA LEU A 7 -40.12 -24.36 15.21
C LEU A 7 -39.86 -23.47 13.98
N SER A 8 -40.41 -23.87 12.84
CA SER A 8 -40.36 -23.06 11.61
C SER A 8 -41.04 -21.71 11.82
N LYS A 9 -40.68 -20.73 10.97
CA LYS A 9 -41.29 -19.38 11.01
C LYS A 9 -42.79 -19.46 10.73
N ASP A 10 -43.20 -20.29 9.77
CA ASP A 10 -44.61 -20.46 9.38
C ASP A 10 -45.46 -20.99 10.52
N THR A 11 -44.95 -21.99 11.26
CA THR A 11 -45.66 -22.52 12.42
C THR A 11 -45.79 -21.47 13.54
N ARG A 12 -44.78 -20.61 13.71
CA ARG A 12 -44.84 -19.49 14.68
C ARG A 12 -45.83 -18.40 14.25
N ASN A 13 -45.91 -18.08 12.96
CA ASN A 13 -46.90 -17.16 12.42
C ASN A 13 -48.31 -17.68 12.64
N LYS A 14 -48.58 -18.94 12.26
CA LYS A 14 -49.89 -19.59 12.49
C LYS A 14 -50.33 -19.56 13.95
N ILE A 15 -49.41 -19.72 14.91
CA ILE A 15 -49.71 -19.60 16.33
C ILE A 15 -50.18 -18.18 16.69
N VAL A 16 -49.51 -17.15 16.16
CA VAL A 16 -49.89 -15.75 16.39
C VAL A 16 -51.23 -15.43 15.74
N ASP A 17 -51.45 -15.86 14.50
CA ASP A 17 -52.70 -15.64 13.77
C ASP A 17 -53.89 -16.26 14.52
N LEU A 18 -53.77 -17.52 14.95
CA LEU A 18 -54.81 -18.19 15.72
C LEU A 18 -55.06 -17.53 17.09
N HIS A 19 -54.02 -16.95 17.70
CA HIS A 19 -54.17 -16.18 18.94
C HIS A 19 -54.90 -14.85 18.71
N GLN A 20 -54.63 -14.16 17.60
CA GLN A 20 -55.30 -12.91 17.24
C GLN A 20 -56.79 -13.11 16.95
N VAL A 21 -57.17 -14.27 16.39
CA VAL A 21 -58.57 -14.68 16.18
C VAL A 21 -59.25 -15.16 17.49
N GLY A 22 -58.58 -15.03 18.64
CA GLY A 22 -59.16 -15.28 19.96
C GLY A 22 -59.10 -16.73 20.44
N LYS A 23 -58.38 -17.64 19.76
CA LYS A 23 -58.24 -19.02 20.24
C LYS A 23 -57.37 -19.10 21.49
N THR A 24 -57.76 -19.97 22.42
CA THR A 24 -57.00 -20.23 23.64
C THR A 24 -55.71 -21.01 23.33
N GLU A 25 -54.67 -20.83 24.17
CA GLU A 25 -53.37 -21.50 23.97
C GLU A 25 -53.49 -23.03 23.91
N SER A 26 -54.44 -23.61 24.63
CA SER A 26 -54.71 -25.05 24.63
C SER A 26 -55.33 -25.52 23.32
N ALA A 27 -56.29 -24.76 22.76
CA ALA A 27 -56.90 -25.07 21.47
C ALA A 27 -55.88 -24.96 20.32
N ILE A 28 -55.02 -23.94 20.35
CA ILE A 28 -53.93 -23.77 19.37
C ILE A 28 -52.94 -24.94 19.46
N GLY A 29 -52.57 -25.33 20.69
CA GLY A 29 -51.69 -26.48 20.91
C GLY A 29 -52.25 -27.79 20.35
N LYS A 30 -53.55 -28.06 20.58
CA LYS A 30 -54.24 -29.25 20.05
C LYS A 30 -54.32 -29.22 18.52
N GLN A 31 -54.65 -28.07 17.93
CA GLN A 31 -54.76 -27.91 16.46
C GLN A 31 -53.42 -28.10 15.73
N LEU A 32 -52.31 -27.66 16.33
CA LEU A 32 -50.99 -27.68 15.69
C LEU A 32 -50.08 -28.83 16.17
N GLY A 33 -50.55 -29.70 17.07
CA GLY A 33 -49.75 -30.79 17.63
C GLY A 33 -48.60 -30.30 18.53
N LEU A 34 -48.77 -29.14 19.18
CA LEU A 34 -47.73 -28.49 20.00
C LEU A 34 -48.11 -28.47 21.48
N LYS A 35 -47.09 -28.53 22.34
CA LYS A 35 -47.28 -28.35 23.79
C LYS A 35 -47.80 -26.93 24.07
N LYS A 36 -48.82 -26.81 24.94
CA LYS A 36 -49.39 -25.53 25.39
C LYS A 36 -48.31 -24.53 25.85
N SER A 37 -47.28 -25.02 26.56
CA SER A 37 -46.17 -24.19 27.03
C SER A 37 -45.36 -23.55 25.89
N THR A 38 -45.17 -24.26 24.77
CA THR A 38 -44.50 -23.73 23.57
C THR A 38 -45.33 -22.64 22.91
N VAL A 39 -46.64 -22.88 22.77
CA VAL A 39 -47.60 -21.89 22.24
C VAL A 39 -47.59 -20.62 23.09
N GLY A 40 -47.72 -20.76 24.42
CA GLY A 40 -47.67 -19.62 25.35
C GLY A 40 -46.32 -18.89 25.35
N ALA A 41 -45.19 -19.59 25.20
CA ALA A 41 -43.88 -18.95 25.06
C ALA A 41 -43.77 -18.08 23.79
N ILE A 42 -44.29 -18.56 22.66
CA ILE A 42 -44.31 -17.81 21.39
C ILE A 42 -45.24 -16.59 21.49
N ILE A 43 -46.44 -16.77 22.05
CA ILE A 43 -47.40 -15.66 22.24
C ILE A 43 -46.83 -14.58 23.16
N ARG A 44 -46.24 -14.95 24.31
CA ARG A 44 -45.58 -13.98 25.21
C ARG A 44 -44.47 -13.21 24.50
N LYS A 45 -43.61 -13.91 23.77
CA LYS A 45 -42.54 -13.28 22.99
C LYS A 45 -43.09 -12.31 21.94
N TRP A 46 -44.12 -12.72 21.20
CA TRP A 46 -44.77 -11.86 20.21
C TRP A 46 -45.44 -10.64 20.87
N LYS A 47 -46.10 -10.80 22.02
CA LYS A 47 -46.68 -9.68 22.78
C LYS A 47 -45.62 -8.64 23.18
N THR A 48 -44.44 -9.09 23.61
CA THR A 48 -43.33 -8.23 24.05
C THR A 48 -42.56 -7.59 22.90
N TYR A 49 -42.15 -8.37 21.89
CA TYR A 49 -41.21 -7.93 20.85
C TYR A 49 -41.87 -7.70 19.49
N LYS A 50 -43.17 -7.96 19.36
CA LYS A 50 -43.96 -7.83 18.11
C LYS A 50 -43.37 -8.58 16.92
N THR A 51 -42.62 -9.65 17.17
CA THR A 51 -41.98 -10.47 16.13
C THR A 51 -42.13 -11.96 16.42
N THR A 52 -42.31 -12.74 15.36
CA THR A 52 -42.23 -14.21 15.39
C THR A 52 -40.84 -14.72 15.06
N ASP A 53 -39.93 -13.87 14.59
CA ASP A 53 -38.56 -14.26 14.22
C ASP A 53 -37.74 -14.68 15.43
N ASN A 54 -36.75 -15.56 15.21
CA ASN A 54 -35.83 -15.92 16.27
C ASN A 54 -34.97 -14.72 16.62
N LEU A 55 -34.95 -14.35 17.90
CA LEU A 55 -34.05 -13.30 18.34
C LEU A 55 -32.64 -13.88 18.44
N PRO A 56 -31.60 -13.08 18.17
CA PRO A 56 -30.23 -13.49 18.43
C PRO A 56 -30.13 -13.94 19.89
N ARG A 57 -29.61 -15.15 20.10
CA ARG A 57 -29.35 -15.62 21.46
C ARG A 57 -28.34 -14.68 22.10
N SER A 58 -28.53 -14.37 23.38
CA SER A 58 -27.54 -13.65 24.17
C SER A 58 -26.23 -14.43 24.10
N GLY A 59 -25.25 -13.88 23.39
CA GLY A 59 -23.92 -14.46 23.30
C GLY A 59 -23.24 -14.46 24.68
N ALA A 60 -22.14 -15.21 24.80
CA ALA A 60 -21.34 -15.18 26.01
C ALA A 60 -20.91 -13.73 26.34
N PRO A 61 -20.99 -13.30 27.62
CA PRO A 61 -20.50 -12.00 28.04
C PRO A 61 -19.06 -11.76 27.59
N ARG A 62 -18.76 -10.53 27.16
CA ARG A 62 -17.41 -10.19 26.71
C ARG A 62 -16.48 -10.10 27.91
N LYS A 63 -15.31 -10.73 27.80
CA LYS A 63 -14.29 -10.73 28.87
C LYS A 63 -13.66 -9.36 29.13
N ILE A 64 -13.60 -8.49 28.12
CA ILE A 64 -13.06 -7.13 28.25
C ILE A 64 -14.24 -6.17 28.45
N SER A 65 -14.21 -5.42 29.54
CA SER A 65 -15.19 -4.37 29.83
C SER A 65 -15.10 -3.21 28.85
N LEU A 66 -16.15 -2.38 28.75
CA LEU A 66 -16.12 -1.18 27.91
C LEU A 66 -14.96 -0.23 28.26
N ARG A 67 -14.63 -0.11 29.56
CA ARG A 67 -13.46 0.65 30.03
C ARG A 67 -12.15 0.05 29.53
N GLY A 68 -12.01 -1.28 29.59
CA GLY A 68 -10.86 -1.98 29.04
C GLY A 68 -10.71 -1.79 27.54
N VAL A 69 -11.81 -1.80 26.79
CA VAL A 69 -11.81 -1.51 25.34
C VAL A 69 -11.31 -0.09 25.07
N LYS A 70 -11.86 0.92 25.76
CA LYS A 70 -11.42 2.32 25.61
C LYS A 70 -9.93 2.48 25.92
N MET A 71 -9.46 1.82 26.98
CA MET A 71 -8.05 1.84 27.38
C MET A 71 -7.14 1.31 26.26
N ILE A 72 -7.39 0.10 25.77
CA ILE A 72 -6.52 -0.50 24.73
C ILE A 72 -6.60 0.27 23.41
N THR A 73 -7.77 0.79 23.04
CA THR A 73 -7.93 1.62 21.84
C THR A 73 -7.12 2.90 21.96
N ARG A 74 -7.19 3.60 23.09
CA ARG A 74 -6.39 4.81 23.34
C ARG A 74 -4.89 4.54 23.32
N THR A 75 -4.45 3.44 23.94
CA THR A 75 -3.03 3.04 23.93
C THR A 75 -2.52 2.83 22.50
N VAL A 76 -3.27 2.08 21.68
CA VAL A 76 -2.91 1.84 20.27
C VAL A 76 -2.99 3.12 19.44
N SER A 77 -3.96 4.01 19.68
CA SER A 77 -4.03 5.29 18.97
C SER A 77 -2.84 6.20 19.29
N LYS A 78 -2.36 6.22 20.54
CA LYS A 78 -1.20 7.02 20.97
C LYS A 78 0.12 6.40 20.50
N ASN A 79 0.22 5.08 20.58
CA ASN A 79 1.39 4.33 20.13
C ASN A 79 0.97 3.12 19.28
N PRO A 80 0.82 3.31 17.95
CA PRO A 80 0.39 2.24 17.05
C PRO A 80 1.31 1.02 17.01
N ARG A 81 2.54 1.12 17.54
CA ARG A 81 3.52 0.02 17.60
C ARG A 81 3.38 -0.83 18.86
N THR A 82 2.50 -0.48 19.80
CA THR A 82 2.23 -1.28 21.00
C THR A 82 1.86 -2.72 20.62
N THR A 83 2.52 -3.69 21.24
CA THR A 83 2.31 -5.09 20.89
C THR A 83 1.06 -5.64 21.56
N ARG A 84 0.55 -6.76 21.03
CA ARG A 84 -0.53 -7.50 21.69
C ARG A 84 -0.14 -8.00 23.09
N GLY A 85 1.16 -8.26 23.31
CA GLY A 85 1.67 -8.67 24.62
C GLY A 85 1.53 -7.55 25.64
N ASP A 86 1.93 -6.33 25.25
CA ASP A 86 1.82 -5.14 26.11
C ASP A 86 0.37 -4.89 26.52
N LEU A 87 -0.57 -4.98 25.56
CA LEU A 87 -2.00 -4.79 25.84
C LEU A 87 -2.59 -5.88 26.75
N VAL A 88 -2.09 -7.11 26.66
CA VAL A 88 -2.46 -8.18 27.60
C VAL A 88 -1.95 -7.84 29.00
N ASN A 89 -0.71 -7.39 29.12
CA ASN A 89 -0.11 -7.01 30.39
C ASN A 89 -0.83 -5.79 31.01
N ASP A 90 -1.18 -4.79 30.22
CA ASP A 90 -1.94 -3.62 30.67
C ASP A 90 -3.31 -3.99 31.21
N LEU A 91 -4.06 -4.87 30.51
CA LEU A 91 -5.35 -5.35 30.99
C LEU A 91 -5.20 -6.25 32.22
N GLN A 92 -4.15 -7.06 32.29
CA GLN A 92 -3.87 -7.88 33.46
C GLN A 92 -3.58 -7.02 34.70
N ARG A 93 -2.80 -5.94 34.56
CA ARG A 93 -2.60 -4.95 35.63
C ARG A 93 -3.91 -4.28 36.06
N ALA A 94 -4.85 -4.10 35.13
CA ALA A 94 -6.20 -3.61 35.41
C ALA A 94 -7.18 -4.71 35.89
N GLY A 95 -6.69 -5.90 36.29
CA GLY A 95 -7.49 -7.00 36.83
C GLY A 95 -8.19 -7.88 35.80
N THR A 96 -7.92 -7.71 34.50
CA THR A 96 -8.58 -8.44 33.40
C THR A 96 -7.59 -9.34 32.65
N LYS A 97 -7.61 -10.65 32.94
CA LYS A 97 -6.75 -11.62 32.25
C LYS A 97 -7.30 -12.03 30.89
N VAL A 98 -6.60 -11.70 29.80
CA VAL A 98 -7.03 -12.02 28.42
C VAL A 98 -5.89 -12.59 27.57
N THR A 99 -6.26 -13.18 26.43
CA THR A 99 -5.31 -13.74 25.47
C THR A 99 -5.08 -12.79 24.29
N LYS A 100 -3.94 -12.92 23.60
CA LYS A 100 -3.61 -12.12 22.38
C LYS A 100 -4.70 -12.19 21.29
N PRO A 101 -5.36 -13.34 21.02
CA PRO A 101 -6.50 -13.39 20.10
C PRO A 101 -7.69 -12.54 20.56
N THR A 102 -7.99 -12.51 21.86
CA THR A 102 -9.07 -11.69 22.44
C THR A 102 -8.82 -10.20 22.20
N ILE A 103 -7.58 -9.74 22.39
CA ILE A 103 -7.15 -8.37 22.02
C ILE A 103 -7.39 -8.10 20.54
N SER A 104 -6.90 -9.00 19.67
CA SER A 104 -6.99 -8.83 18.22
C SER A 104 -8.45 -8.73 17.73
N ASN A 105 -9.32 -9.60 18.22
CA ASN A 105 -10.74 -9.59 17.89
C ASN A 105 -11.42 -8.31 18.40
N THR A 106 -11.00 -7.82 19.56
CA THR A 106 -11.54 -6.58 20.15
C THR A 106 -11.12 -5.36 19.34
N LEU A 107 -9.84 -5.22 19.00
CA LEU A 107 -9.34 -4.14 18.14
C LEU A 107 -9.98 -4.18 16.74
N ARG A 108 -10.14 -5.36 16.13
CA ARG A 108 -10.85 -5.50 14.84
C ARG A 108 -12.30 -5.01 14.91
N ARG A 109 -13.02 -5.29 16.00
CA ARG A 109 -14.37 -4.76 16.24
C ARG A 109 -14.40 -3.24 16.44
N GLN A 110 -13.26 -2.62 16.74
CA GLN A 110 -13.10 -1.16 16.79
C GLN A 110 -12.58 -0.58 15.47
N GLY A 111 -12.54 -1.38 14.39
CA GLY A 111 -12.04 -0.95 13.08
C GLY A 111 -10.52 -0.96 12.95
N LEU A 112 -9.79 -1.39 13.98
CA LEU A 112 -8.33 -1.43 13.96
C LEU A 112 -7.81 -2.76 13.41
N LYS A 113 -6.94 -2.69 12.41
CA LYS A 113 -6.27 -3.84 11.81
C LYS A 113 -4.77 -3.77 12.06
N SER A 114 -4.19 -4.90 12.42
CA SER A 114 -2.74 -5.06 12.47
C SER A 114 -2.20 -5.19 11.06
N CYS A 115 -1.28 -4.30 10.69
CA CYS A 115 -0.61 -4.28 9.39
C CYS A 115 0.90 -4.15 9.61
N SER A 116 1.71 -4.54 8.63
CA SER A 116 3.14 -4.24 8.63
C SER A 116 3.34 -2.74 8.42
N ALA A 117 4.25 -2.13 9.19
CA ALA A 117 4.61 -0.73 8.99
C ALA A 117 5.40 -0.56 7.69
N SER A 118 4.99 0.39 6.84
CA SER A 118 5.72 0.74 5.62
C SER A 118 7.07 1.35 5.97
N ARG A 119 8.11 0.95 5.22
CA ARG A 119 9.43 1.59 5.31
C ARG A 119 9.42 2.80 4.40
N VAL A 120 9.68 3.98 4.96
CA VAL A 120 9.68 5.26 4.24
C VAL A 120 10.89 6.10 4.67
N PRO A 121 11.37 7.04 3.84
CA PRO A 121 12.43 7.97 4.23
C PRO A 121 12.08 8.76 5.49
N LEU A 122 13.08 9.04 6.32
CA LEU A 122 12.91 9.83 7.54
C LEU A 122 12.85 11.32 7.21
N LEU A 123 11.65 11.89 7.16
CA LEU A 123 11.45 13.31 6.92
C LEU A 123 11.70 14.16 8.19
N LYS A 124 12.58 15.14 8.07
CA LYS A 124 12.74 16.24 9.05
C LYS A 124 11.68 17.33 8.79
N PRO A 125 11.35 18.19 9.78
CA PRO A 125 10.39 19.28 9.58
C PRO A 125 10.68 20.17 8.36
N VAL A 126 11.96 20.45 8.10
CA VAL A 126 12.39 21.21 6.91
C VAL A 126 12.04 20.52 5.59
N HIS A 127 12.13 19.18 5.53
CA HIS A 127 11.73 18.42 4.33
C HIS A 127 10.22 18.51 4.12
N VAL A 128 9.44 18.38 5.20
CA VAL A 128 7.97 18.48 5.17
C VAL A 128 7.53 19.86 4.66
N GLN A 129 8.16 20.93 5.14
CA GLN A 129 7.89 22.30 4.69
C GLN A 129 8.26 22.51 3.22
N ALA A 130 9.44 22.06 2.79
CA ALA A 130 9.87 22.18 1.40
C ALA A 130 8.94 21.43 0.44
N ARG A 131 8.49 20.22 0.82
CA ARG A 131 7.51 19.44 0.05
C ARG A 131 6.16 20.15 -0.07
N LEU A 132 5.68 20.76 1.02
CA LEU A 132 4.46 21.56 1.00
C LEU A 132 4.59 22.81 0.12
N LYS A 133 5.72 23.52 0.22
CA LYS A 133 6.01 24.69 -0.60
C LYS A 133 5.98 24.32 -2.09
N PHE A 134 6.81 23.35 -2.48
CA PHE A 134 6.86 22.83 -3.85
C PHE A 134 5.46 22.44 -4.37
N SER A 135 4.71 21.67 -3.58
CA SER A 135 3.40 21.17 -4.03
C SER A 135 2.34 22.25 -4.16
N ARG A 136 2.43 23.35 -3.39
CA ARG A 136 1.50 24.48 -3.49
C ARG A 136 1.85 25.39 -4.65
N GLU A 137 3.13 25.68 -4.83
CA GLU A 137 3.62 26.56 -5.91
C GLU A 137 3.31 25.98 -7.29
N HIS A 138 3.41 24.66 -7.44
CA HIS A 138 3.21 23.99 -8.73
C HIS A 138 1.82 23.34 -8.87
N LEU A 139 0.87 23.63 -7.97
CA LEU A 139 -0.45 22.98 -8.00
C LEU A 139 -1.27 23.41 -9.21
N ASP A 140 -1.18 24.71 -9.51
CA ASP A 140 -1.94 25.39 -10.56
C ASP A 140 -1.19 25.41 -11.90
N ASP A 141 0.01 24.83 -11.94
CA ASP A 141 0.78 24.68 -13.18
C ASP A 141 -0.04 23.88 -14.22
N PRO A 142 -0.06 24.32 -15.49
CA PRO A 142 -0.68 23.59 -16.59
C PRO A 142 -0.11 22.18 -16.75
N ASP A 143 -0.94 21.24 -17.22
CA ASP A 143 -0.49 19.86 -17.47
C ASP A 143 0.62 19.81 -18.54
N GLU A 144 0.60 20.77 -19.48
CA GLU A 144 1.60 20.92 -20.54
C GLU A 144 3.01 21.23 -20.01
N ASP A 145 3.11 21.91 -18.87
CA ASP A 145 4.40 22.22 -18.26
C ASP A 145 5.06 20.93 -17.75
N TRP A 146 4.27 20.05 -17.13
CA TRP A 146 4.72 18.72 -16.70
C TRP A 146 5.06 17.80 -17.88
N GLU A 147 4.32 17.89 -18.99
CA GLU A 147 4.67 17.16 -20.22
C GLU A 147 6.04 17.58 -20.78
N ASN A 148 6.46 18.81 -20.49
CA ASN A 148 7.72 19.37 -20.95
C ASN A 148 8.88 19.17 -19.94
N VAL A 149 8.70 18.30 -18.94
CA VAL A 149 9.75 17.90 -17.99
C VAL A 149 10.40 16.59 -18.44
N ILE A 150 11.73 16.55 -18.37
CA ILE A 150 12.52 15.32 -18.42
C ILE A 150 12.88 14.91 -17.00
N TRP A 151 12.27 13.82 -16.54
CA TRP A 151 12.51 13.21 -15.23
C TRP A 151 13.72 12.30 -15.32
N SER A 152 14.61 12.32 -14.33
CA SER A 152 15.77 11.43 -14.28
C SER A 152 16.04 10.94 -12.88
N ASP A 153 16.70 9.78 -12.80
CA ASP A 153 17.14 9.18 -11.55
C ASP A 153 18.10 8.01 -11.82
N GLU A 154 18.73 7.51 -10.76
CA GLU A 154 19.49 6.27 -10.77
C GLU A 154 18.74 5.15 -10.03
N THR A 155 18.76 3.93 -10.58
CA THR A 155 18.26 2.75 -9.87
C THR A 155 19.29 1.63 -9.83
N LYS A 156 19.31 0.91 -8.71
CA LYS A 156 19.97 -0.38 -8.59
C LYS A 156 19.01 -1.52 -8.94
N ILE A 157 19.43 -2.44 -9.80
CA ILE A 157 18.71 -3.69 -10.09
C ILE A 157 19.60 -4.86 -9.69
N GLU A 158 19.09 -5.71 -8.79
CA GLU A 158 19.78 -6.88 -8.26
C GLU A 158 19.46 -8.12 -9.09
N LEU A 159 20.47 -8.93 -9.42
CA LEU A 159 20.28 -10.17 -10.21
C LEU A 159 19.35 -11.15 -9.48
N PHE A 160 19.59 -11.38 -8.19
CA PHE A 160 18.75 -12.20 -7.31
C PHE A 160 18.02 -11.34 -6.27
N GLY A 161 17.47 -10.20 -6.70
CA GLY A 161 16.79 -9.28 -5.81
C GLY A 161 15.56 -9.89 -5.13
N LYS A 162 15.32 -9.52 -3.86
CA LYS A 162 14.15 -9.95 -3.06
C LYS A 162 12.80 -9.45 -3.60
N ASN A 163 12.78 -8.79 -4.76
CA ASN A 163 11.67 -8.01 -5.27
C ASN A 163 10.54 -8.85 -5.87
N SER A 164 10.71 -10.16 -6.01
CA SER A 164 9.61 -11.09 -6.19
C SER A 164 9.58 -12.07 -5.02
N THR A 165 8.76 -11.81 -4.01
CA THR A 165 8.33 -12.88 -3.09
C THR A 165 7.53 -13.88 -3.92
N ARG A 166 8.20 -14.93 -4.43
CA ARG A 166 7.56 -15.97 -5.22
C ARG A 166 6.84 -16.92 -4.27
N ARG A 167 5.53 -17.06 -4.46
CA ARG A 167 4.75 -18.09 -3.77
C ARG A 167 5.02 -19.42 -4.46
N VAL A 168 5.43 -20.42 -3.71
CA VAL A 168 5.60 -21.79 -4.18
C VAL A 168 4.46 -22.64 -3.62
N TRP A 169 3.86 -23.47 -4.46
CA TRP A 169 2.95 -24.53 -4.03
C TRP A 169 3.79 -25.77 -3.74
N ARG A 170 3.77 -26.25 -2.49
CA ARG A 170 4.53 -27.43 -2.07
C ARG A 170 3.74 -28.28 -1.09
N THR A 171 4.04 -29.57 -1.07
CA THR A 171 3.54 -30.51 -0.06
C THR A 171 4.20 -30.25 1.29
N LYS A 172 3.57 -30.76 2.36
CA LYS A 172 4.13 -30.70 3.72
C LYS A 172 5.54 -31.33 3.72
N ASN A 173 6.48 -30.70 4.43
CA ASN A 173 7.90 -31.11 4.53
C ASN A 173 8.79 -30.93 3.29
N ALA A 174 8.27 -30.48 2.14
CA ALA A 174 9.09 -30.23 0.94
C ALA A 174 9.76 -28.83 0.93
N GLU A 175 10.01 -28.23 2.10
CA GLU A 175 10.46 -26.83 2.22
C GLU A 175 11.81 -26.56 1.58
N LEU A 176 12.75 -27.48 1.80
CA LEU A 176 14.16 -27.31 1.43
C LEU A 176 14.50 -27.91 0.07
N HIS A 177 13.52 -28.50 -0.63
CA HIS A 177 13.73 -29.06 -1.95
C HIS A 177 14.15 -27.96 -2.94
N PRO A 178 15.19 -28.14 -3.78
CA PRO A 178 15.70 -27.08 -4.67
C PRO A 178 14.65 -26.45 -5.60
N LYS A 179 13.66 -27.22 -6.06
CA LYS A 179 12.52 -26.69 -6.85
C LYS A 179 11.58 -25.77 -6.05
N ASN A 180 11.62 -25.85 -4.72
CA ASN A 180 10.77 -25.10 -3.79
C ASN A 180 11.52 -24.00 -3.04
N THR A 181 12.83 -23.91 -3.24
CA THR A 181 13.69 -22.86 -2.66
C THR A 181 14.10 -21.89 -3.76
N ILE A 182 14.38 -20.65 -3.35
CA ILE A 182 15.01 -19.66 -4.23
C ILE A 182 16.46 -19.61 -3.77
N PRO A 183 17.44 -20.01 -4.60
CA PRO A 183 18.84 -19.96 -4.24
C PRO A 183 19.23 -18.53 -3.84
N THR A 184 19.85 -18.38 -2.67
CA THR A 184 20.42 -17.11 -2.22
C THR A 184 21.93 -17.22 -2.18
N VAL A 185 22.65 -16.31 -2.83
CA VAL A 185 24.11 -16.24 -2.72
C VAL A 185 24.50 -15.17 -1.69
N LYS A 186 25.59 -15.41 -0.95
CA LYS A 186 26.07 -14.53 0.16
C LYS A 186 26.24 -13.06 -0.25
N HIS A 187 26.49 -12.78 -1.54
CA HIS A 187 26.67 -11.43 -2.10
C HIS A 187 25.63 -11.05 -3.18
N GLY A 188 24.43 -11.65 -3.16
CA GLY A 188 23.29 -11.22 -4.00
C GLY A 188 23.43 -11.36 -5.52
N GLY A 189 24.43 -12.10 -6.02
CA GLY A 189 24.63 -12.41 -7.45
C GLY A 189 25.16 -11.23 -8.27
N GLY A 190 25.46 -10.13 -7.59
CA GLY A 190 25.76 -8.85 -8.22
C GLY A 190 24.51 -8.02 -8.49
N ASN A 191 24.76 -6.76 -8.87
CA ASN A 191 23.74 -5.80 -9.25
C ASN A 191 24.31 -4.90 -10.34
N ILE A 192 23.42 -4.23 -11.06
CA ILE A 192 23.77 -3.13 -11.95
C ILE A 192 23.16 -1.85 -11.43
N MET A 193 23.90 -0.76 -11.58
CA MET A 193 23.39 0.60 -11.42
C MET A 193 23.05 1.14 -12.80
N LEU A 194 21.85 1.70 -12.93
CA LEU A 194 21.36 2.30 -14.16
C LEU A 194 21.05 3.76 -13.90
N TRP A 195 21.41 4.64 -14.83
CA TRP A 195 20.84 5.97 -14.93
C TRP A 195 19.88 5.98 -16.11
N GLY A 196 18.72 6.61 -15.95
CA GLY A 196 17.82 6.83 -17.07
C GLY A 196 16.98 8.07 -16.90
N CYS A 197 16.32 8.45 -17.98
CA CYS A 197 15.40 9.57 -18.00
C CYS A 197 14.18 9.29 -18.85
N PHE A 198 13.08 10.00 -18.61
CA PHE A 198 11.88 9.88 -19.43
C PHE A 198 11.08 11.19 -19.41
N SER A 199 10.16 11.34 -20.35
CA SER A 199 9.16 12.43 -20.37
C SER A 199 7.77 11.86 -20.64
N ALA A 200 6.74 12.70 -20.68
CA ALA A 200 5.40 12.27 -21.10
C ALA A 200 5.40 11.63 -22.51
N LYS A 201 6.39 11.93 -23.36
CA LYS A 201 6.50 11.37 -24.73
C LYS A 201 7.12 9.98 -24.79
N GLY A 202 7.62 9.45 -23.66
CA GLY A 202 8.18 8.10 -23.59
C GLY A 202 9.51 7.99 -22.85
N PRO A 203 10.10 6.78 -22.84
CA PRO A 203 11.41 6.54 -22.25
C PRO A 203 12.51 7.27 -23.04
N GLY A 204 13.40 7.95 -22.32
CA GLY A 204 14.66 8.46 -22.85
C GLY A 204 15.74 7.38 -22.85
N ARG A 205 17.01 7.79 -22.88
CA ARG A 205 18.13 6.85 -22.81
C ARG A 205 18.25 6.21 -21.41
N LEU A 206 18.69 4.96 -21.41
CA LEU A 206 19.08 4.18 -20.24
C LEU A 206 20.54 3.79 -20.38
N ILE A 207 21.36 4.02 -19.35
CA ILE A 207 22.79 3.70 -19.37
C ILE A 207 23.19 2.96 -18.11
N ARG A 208 24.09 1.99 -18.26
CA ARG A 208 24.74 1.31 -17.13
C ARG A 208 25.87 2.15 -16.58
N VAL A 209 25.84 2.37 -15.27
CA VAL A 209 26.90 3.03 -14.52
C VAL A 209 27.78 1.93 -13.93
N LYS A 210 28.98 1.76 -14.49
CA LYS A 210 29.89 0.66 -14.11
C LYS A 210 30.60 0.89 -12.77
N GLU A 211 30.87 2.15 -12.45
CA GLU A 211 31.62 2.52 -11.25
C GLU A 211 30.77 3.35 -10.29
N ARG A 212 31.32 3.65 -9.11
CA ARG A 212 30.66 4.56 -8.17
C ARG A 212 30.61 5.96 -8.80
N MET A 213 29.42 6.38 -9.18
CA MET A 213 29.22 7.68 -9.81
C MET A 213 29.71 8.83 -8.93
N ASN A 214 30.64 9.62 -9.46
CA ASN A 214 31.06 10.89 -8.90
C ASN A 214 30.45 12.06 -9.71
N GLY A 215 30.67 13.29 -9.25
CA GLY A 215 30.10 14.47 -9.93
C GLY A 215 30.63 14.69 -11.36
N ALA A 216 31.84 14.26 -11.69
CA ALA A 216 32.39 14.39 -13.04
C ALA A 216 31.73 13.40 -14.01
N MET A 217 31.66 12.12 -13.61
CA MET A 217 30.95 11.09 -14.36
C MET A 217 29.47 11.45 -14.55
N TYR A 218 28.83 12.03 -13.53
CA TYR A 218 27.46 12.48 -13.65
C TYR A 218 27.28 13.54 -14.75
N ARG A 219 28.15 14.55 -14.80
CA ARG A 219 28.12 15.58 -15.85
C ARG A 219 28.37 14.98 -17.24
N GLU A 220 29.26 14.01 -17.35
CA GLU A 220 29.51 13.28 -18.60
C GLU A 220 28.26 12.51 -19.06
N ILE A 221 27.64 11.75 -18.16
CA ILE A 221 26.38 11.04 -18.42
C ILE A 221 25.31 12.02 -18.92
N LEU A 222 25.13 13.16 -18.26
CA LEU A 222 24.17 14.17 -18.70
C LEU A 222 24.54 14.74 -20.09
N SER A 223 25.83 15.04 -20.32
CA SER A 223 26.32 15.56 -21.59
C SER A 223 26.02 14.63 -22.76
N GLU A 224 26.26 13.33 -22.56
CA GLU A 224 26.16 12.31 -23.61
C GLU A 224 24.73 11.79 -23.80
N ASN A 225 23.87 11.90 -22.78
CA ASN A 225 22.58 11.19 -22.80
C ASN A 225 21.36 12.09 -22.66
N LEU A 226 21.44 13.21 -21.92
CA LEU A 226 20.27 14.06 -21.69
C LEU A 226 19.82 14.77 -22.98
N LEU A 227 20.74 15.42 -23.69
CA LEU A 227 20.41 16.13 -24.93
C LEU A 227 19.95 15.19 -26.06
N PRO A 228 20.61 14.03 -26.31
CA PRO A 228 20.07 13.07 -27.25
C PRO A 228 18.70 12.53 -26.87
N SER A 229 18.42 12.33 -25.58
CA SER A 229 17.09 11.92 -25.11
C SER A 229 16.04 13.00 -25.41
N ALA A 230 16.34 14.26 -25.10
CA ALA A 230 15.44 15.38 -25.39
C ALA A 230 15.11 15.50 -26.89
N ARG A 231 16.12 15.30 -27.75
CA ARG A 231 15.93 15.30 -29.21
C ARG A 231 15.10 14.12 -29.69
N ALA A 232 15.39 12.91 -29.22
CA ALA A 232 14.66 11.70 -29.59
C ALA A 232 13.18 11.77 -29.17
N LEU A 233 12.92 12.35 -27.98
CA LEU A 233 11.57 12.58 -27.45
C LEU A 233 10.85 13.78 -28.08
N LYS A 234 11.52 14.51 -28.99
CA LYS A 234 11.00 15.72 -29.65
C LYS A 234 10.48 16.76 -28.64
N MET A 235 11.24 16.99 -27.57
CA MET A 235 10.86 17.93 -26.51
C MET A 235 10.73 19.37 -27.04
N LYS A 236 9.73 20.09 -26.55
CA LYS A 236 9.50 21.49 -26.93
C LYS A 236 10.64 22.37 -26.41
N ARG A 237 10.82 23.55 -27.02
CA ARG A 237 11.77 24.54 -26.52
C ARG A 237 11.44 24.89 -25.06
N GLY A 238 12.48 25.07 -24.25
CA GLY A 238 12.31 25.45 -22.84
C GLY A 238 11.91 24.31 -21.92
N TRP A 239 12.05 23.05 -22.35
CA TRP A 239 11.93 21.88 -21.49
C TRP A 239 12.78 22.00 -20.23
N VAL A 240 12.28 21.38 -19.15
CA VAL A 240 12.88 21.45 -17.82
C VAL A 240 13.47 20.09 -17.45
N PHE A 241 14.66 20.11 -16.86
CA PHE A 241 15.34 18.94 -16.35
C PHE A 241 15.03 18.74 -14.86
N GLN A 242 14.61 17.54 -14.48
CA GLN A 242 14.48 17.16 -13.08
C GLN A 242 15.55 16.13 -12.70
N HIS A 243 16.22 16.41 -11.58
CA HIS A 243 17.06 15.47 -10.85
C HIS A 243 16.88 15.67 -9.34
N ASP A 244 17.35 14.73 -8.52
CA ASP A 244 17.25 14.85 -7.07
C ASP A 244 18.37 15.72 -6.47
N ASN A 245 18.32 15.92 -5.15
CA ASN A 245 19.29 16.74 -4.42
C ASN A 245 20.50 15.94 -3.89
N ASP A 246 20.90 14.85 -4.54
CA ASP A 246 22.13 14.14 -4.18
C ASP A 246 23.33 15.13 -4.13
N PRO A 247 24.25 15.02 -3.16
CA PRO A 247 25.46 15.84 -3.11
C PRO A 247 26.20 15.98 -4.45
N LYS A 248 26.20 14.95 -5.30
CA LYS A 248 26.87 14.99 -6.62
C LYS A 248 26.13 15.88 -7.64
N HIS A 249 24.81 15.99 -7.50
CA HIS A 249 23.94 16.83 -8.33
C HIS A 249 23.98 18.29 -7.89
N THR A 250 24.06 18.50 -6.57
CA THR A 250 24.01 19.83 -5.95
C THR A 250 25.39 20.49 -5.77
N ALA A 251 26.47 19.76 -6.06
CA ALA A 251 27.83 20.27 -6.05
C ALA A 251 28.00 21.52 -6.93
N ARG A 252 28.83 22.47 -6.49
CA ARG A 252 29.07 23.75 -7.20
C ARG A 252 29.45 23.53 -8.67
N ALA A 253 30.38 22.63 -8.94
CA ALA A 253 30.82 22.31 -10.29
C ALA A 253 29.69 21.78 -11.18
N THR A 254 28.76 20.99 -10.63
CA THR A 254 27.60 20.48 -11.37
C THR A 254 26.59 21.57 -11.66
N LYS A 255 26.28 22.43 -10.68
CA LYS A 255 25.40 23.60 -10.87
C LYS A 255 25.94 24.58 -11.90
N GLU A 256 27.23 24.89 -11.83
CA GLU A 256 27.90 25.77 -12.81
C GLU A 256 27.89 25.18 -14.22
N TRP A 257 28.10 23.87 -14.34
CA TRP A 257 28.04 23.17 -15.62
C TRP A 257 26.62 23.19 -16.22
N LEU A 258 25.59 22.93 -15.42
CA LEU A 258 24.18 23.00 -15.86
C LEU A 258 23.83 24.40 -16.36
N ARG A 259 24.26 25.44 -15.64
CA ARG A 259 24.11 26.84 -16.03
C ARG A 259 24.83 27.15 -17.36
N LYS A 260 26.08 26.70 -17.51
CA LYS A 260 26.88 26.90 -18.74
C LYS A 260 26.27 26.20 -19.95
N LYS A 261 25.58 25.07 -19.74
CA LYS A 261 24.85 24.33 -20.77
C LYS A 261 23.43 24.85 -21.00
N HIS A 262 23.02 25.91 -20.29
CA HIS A 262 21.69 26.52 -20.37
C HIS A 262 20.53 25.55 -20.08
N PHE A 263 20.75 24.56 -19.21
CA PHE A 263 19.66 23.70 -18.75
C PHE A 263 18.80 24.42 -17.71
N LYS A 264 17.49 24.40 -17.92
CA LYS A 264 16.51 24.77 -16.89
C LYS A 264 16.33 23.59 -15.96
N VAL A 265 16.58 23.78 -14.66
CA VAL A 265 16.48 22.71 -13.66
C VAL A 265 15.26 22.97 -12.78
N LEU A 266 14.44 21.94 -12.56
CA LEU A 266 13.29 22.00 -11.67
C LEU A 266 13.76 22.09 -10.22
N GLU A 267 13.23 23.04 -9.44
CA GLU A 267 13.48 23.06 -7.99
C GLU A 267 12.88 21.80 -7.37
N TRP A 268 13.68 21.07 -6.59
CA TRP A 268 13.26 19.77 -6.06
C TRP A 268 13.31 19.71 -4.53
N PRO A 269 12.25 19.23 -3.86
CA PRO A 269 12.29 19.00 -2.42
C PRO A 269 13.05 17.71 -2.09
N SER A 270 14.05 17.80 -1.21
CA SER A 270 14.85 16.65 -0.76
C SER A 270 13.99 15.51 -0.17
N GLN A 271 14.47 14.26 -0.33
CA GLN A 271 13.80 13.04 0.17
C GLN A 271 12.37 12.85 -0.34
N SER A 272 12.15 13.14 -1.63
CA SER A 272 10.82 13.06 -2.25
C SER A 272 10.74 12.09 -3.43
N PRO A 273 11.10 10.80 -3.25
CA PRO A 273 10.99 9.81 -4.33
C PRO A 273 9.53 9.62 -4.78
N ASP A 274 8.56 9.76 -3.88
CA ASP A 274 7.12 9.67 -4.21
C ASP A 274 6.64 10.79 -5.15
N LEU A 275 7.38 11.90 -5.20
CA LEU A 275 7.14 12.98 -6.17
C LEU A 275 7.83 12.73 -7.52
N ASN A 276 8.83 11.85 -7.63
CA ASN A 276 9.50 11.56 -8.90
C ASN A 276 8.80 10.41 -9.63
N PRO A 277 8.14 10.64 -10.78
CA PRO A 277 7.36 9.60 -11.44
C PRO A 277 8.24 8.52 -12.07
N ILE A 278 9.56 8.74 -12.22
CA ILE A 278 10.48 7.72 -12.73
C ILE A 278 10.60 6.53 -11.78
N GLU A 279 10.31 6.69 -10.48
CA GLU A 279 10.29 5.59 -9.52
C GLU A 279 9.23 4.54 -9.88
N ASN A 280 8.09 4.98 -10.44
CA ASN A 280 7.06 4.07 -10.94
C ASN A 280 7.53 3.37 -12.22
N LEU A 281 8.29 4.07 -13.06
CA LEU A 281 8.90 3.49 -14.26
C LEU A 281 9.98 2.46 -13.92
N TRP A 282 10.78 2.71 -12.88
CA TRP A 282 11.72 1.72 -12.33
C TRP A 282 11.03 0.49 -11.78
N ARG A 283 9.88 0.66 -11.12
CA ARG A 283 9.07 -0.46 -10.68
C ARG A 283 8.58 -1.30 -11.86
N GLU A 284 8.07 -0.68 -12.91
CA GLU A 284 7.64 -1.36 -14.13
C GLU A 284 8.80 -2.14 -14.77
N LEU A 285 9.96 -1.51 -14.95
CA LEU A 285 11.16 -2.15 -15.48
C LEU A 285 11.56 -3.37 -14.63
N LYS A 286 11.63 -3.21 -13.31
CA LYS A 286 12.00 -4.31 -12.38
C LYS A 286 11.02 -5.48 -12.47
N VAL A 287 9.73 -5.22 -12.66
CA VAL A 287 8.72 -6.28 -12.85
C VAL A 287 8.97 -7.04 -14.17
N ARG A 288 9.18 -6.34 -15.28
CA ARG A 288 9.46 -6.96 -16.58
C ARG A 288 10.76 -7.78 -16.59
N VAL A 289 11.83 -7.21 -16.02
CA VAL A 289 13.12 -7.90 -15.88
C VAL A 289 12.98 -9.17 -15.02
N ALA A 290 12.24 -9.10 -13.91
CA ALA A 290 12.02 -10.26 -13.03
C ALA A 290 11.22 -11.39 -13.70
N GLN A 291 10.34 -11.07 -14.66
CA GLN A 291 9.61 -12.06 -15.45
C GLN A 291 10.52 -12.83 -16.41
N ARG A 292 11.56 -12.18 -16.94
CA ARG A 292 12.53 -12.81 -17.87
C ARG A 292 13.65 -13.60 -17.21
N GLN A 293 13.80 -13.48 -15.89
CA GLN A 293 14.71 -14.32 -15.08
C GLN A 293 16.16 -14.32 -15.59
N PRO A 294 16.84 -13.16 -15.58
CA PRO A 294 18.26 -13.08 -15.92
C PRO A 294 19.09 -14.01 -15.04
N GLN A 295 20.06 -14.70 -15.65
CA GLN A 295 20.91 -15.68 -14.96
C GLN A 295 22.30 -15.14 -14.61
N ASN A 296 22.71 -14.04 -15.23
CA ASN A 296 23.99 -13.38 -14.99
C ASN A 296 23.89 -11.87 -15.24
N ILE A 297 24.94 -11.12 -14.90
CA ILE A 297 24.95 -9.64 -14.98
C ILE A 297 24.87 -9.12 -16.42
N THR A 298 25.49 -9.79 -17.39
CA THR A 298 25.42 -9.39 -18.81
C THR A 298 23.99 -9.53 -19.33
N ALA A 299 23.36 -10.69 -19.11
CA ALA A 299 21.97 -10.92 -19.46
C ALA A 299 21.03 -9.96 -18.71
N LEU A 300 21.33 -9.62 -17.45
CA LEU A 300 20.56 -8.63 -16.70
C LEU A 300 20.60 -7.26 -17.36
N GLU A 301 21.78 -6.80 -17.79
CA GLU A 301 21.94 -5.52 -18.48
C GLU A 301 21.19 -5.51 -19.82
N GLU A 302 21.40 -6.51 -20.66
CA GLU A 302 20.73 -6.64 -21.97
C GLU A 302 19.21 -6.63 -21.82
N ILE A 303 18.68 -7.44 -20.89
CA ILE A 303 17.24 -7.49 -20.59
C ILE A 303 16.74 -6.13 -20.10
N CYS A 304 17.48 -5.42 -19.26
CA CYS A 304 17.07 -4.08 -18.81
C CYS A 304 16.96 -3.11 -20.00
N MET A 305 17.93 -3.11 -20.91
CA MET A 305 17.92 -2.24 -22.10
C MET A 305 16.75 -2.59 -23.03
N GLU A 306 16.54 -3.88 -23.30
CA GLU A 306 15.43 -4.35 -24.14
C GLU A 306 14.06 -4.02 -23.53
N GLU A 307 13.86 -4.31 -22.25
CA GLU A 307 12.57 -4.07 -21.58
C GLU A 307 12.27 -2.59 -21.41
N TRP A 308 13.29 -1.76 -21.19
CA TRP A 308 13.15 -0.30 -21.17
C TRP A 308 12.68 0.26 -22.51
N ALA A 309 13.30 -0.18 -23.62
CA ALA A 309 12.89 0.23 -24.96
C ALA A 309 11.46 -0.22 -25.32
N LYS A 310 10.99 -1.31 -24.72
CA LYS A 310 9.62 -1.83 -24.89
C LYS A 310 8.58 -1.14 -23.99
N ILE A 311 8.96 -0.20 -23.12
CA ILE A 311 7.98 0.51 -22.30
C ILE A 311 7.18 1.45 -23.22
N PRO A 312 5.84 1.28 -23.33
CA PRO A 312 5.04 2.12 -24.20
C PRO A 312 5.04 3.58 -23.73
N ALA A 313 5.08 4.52 -24.68
CA ALA A 313 4.96 5.95 -24.39
C ALA A 313 3.69 6.30 -23.59
N THR A 314 2.60 5.55 -23.78
CA THR A 314 1.35 5.72 -23.03
C THR A 314 1.50 5.45 -21.53
N VAL A 315 2.44 4.59 -21.11
CA VAL A 315 2.75 4.40 -19.68
C VAL A 315 3.36 5.69 -19.12
N CYS A 316 4.34 6.25 -19.83
CA CYS A 316 5.00 7.50 -19.47
C CYS A 316 4.03 8.68 -19.45
N GLU A 317 3.20 8.82 -20.48
CA GLU A 317 2.17 9.85 -20.59
C GLU A 317 1.22 9.81 -19.38
N ASN A 318 0.70 8.64 -19.03
CA ASN A 318 -0.22 8.48 -17.90
C ASN A 318 0.42 8.85 -16.55
N LEU A 319 1.72 8.54 -16.37
CA LEU A 319 2.45 8.90 -15.15
C LEU A 319 2.55 10.42 -14.99
N VAL A 320 2.74 11.16 -16.09
CA VAL A 320 2.87 12.62 -16.09
C VAL A 320 1.51 13.31 -16.08
N LYS A 321 0.52 12.84 -16.85
CA LYS A 321 -0.85 13.38 -16.87
C LYS A 321 -1.53 13.32 -15.50
N THR A 322 -1.13 12.38 -14.65
CA THR A 322 -1.66 12.26 -13.29
C THR A 322 -0.79 12.93 -12.23
N TYR A 323 0.22 13.72 -12.62
CA TYR A 323 1.20 14.31 -11.72
C TYR A 323 0.58 15.22 -10.66
N ARG A 324 -0.40 16.04 -11.04
CA ARG A 324 -1.16 16.90 -10.08
C ARG A 324 -1.74 16.11 -8.91
N LYS A 325 -2.08 14.83 -9.09
CA LYS A 325 -2.57 13.96 -8.00
C LYS A 325 -1.52 13.68 -6.93
N ARG A 326 -0.22 13.73 -7.26
CA ARG A 326 0.88 13.62 -6.30
C ARG A 326 0.94 14.87 -5.43
N LEU A 327 0.88 16.04 -6.05
CA LEU A 327 0.92 17.33 -5.36
C LEU A 327 -0.26 17.49 -4.39
N THR A 328 -1.48 17.20 -4.84
CA THR A 328 -2.67 17.22 -3.98
C THR A 328 -2.56 16.22 -2.83
N SER A 329 -1.96 15.04 -3.07
CA SER A 329 -1.73 14.05 -2.02
C SER A 329 -0.70 14.51 -0.99
N VAL A 330 0.35 15.23 -1.40
CA VAL A 330 1.32 15.83 -0.46
C VAL A 330 0.63 16.88 0.40
N ILE A 331 -0.19 17.75 -0.19
CA ILE A 331 -0.94 18.78 0.54
C ILE A 331 -1.91 18.13 1.52
N ALA A 332 -2.70 17.14 1.09
CA ALA A 332 -3.63 16.40 1.93
C ALA A 332 -2.92 15.67 3.09
N ASN A 333 -1.74 15.11 2.82
CA ASN A 333 -0.89 14.48 3.83
C ASN A 333 0.00 15.48 4.59
N LYS A 334 -0.25 16.79 4.50
CA LYS A 334 0.49 17.83 5.24
C LYS A 334 2.01 17.75 5.06
N GLY A 335 2.48 17.42 3.85
CA GLY A 335 3.89 17.34 3.51
C GLY A 335 4.56 15.99 3.78
N TYR A 336 3.86 15.05 4.42
CA TYR A 336 4.40 13.71 4.65
C TYR A 336 4.39 12.84 3.38
N ILE A 337 4.98 11.65 3.48
CA ILE A 337 5.07 10.68 2.39
C ILE A 337 3.68 10.29 1.88
N THR A 338 3.56 10.18 0.56
CA THR A 338 2.31 9.78 -0.11
C THR A 338 2.35 8.31 -0.53
N LYS A 339 1.29 7.86 -1.21
CA LYS A 339 1.16 6.48 -1.69
C LYS A 339 1.96 6.18 -2.98
N TYR A 340 2.52 7.21 -3.60
CA TYR A 340 3.03 7.16 -4.97
C TYR A 340 4.43 6.59 -5.08
#